data_AF-A0A8T1SSR0-F1
#
_entry.id   AF-A0A8T1SSR0-F1
#
_cell.length_a   1.000
_cell.length_b   1.000
_cell.length_c   1.000
_cell.angle_alpha   90.00
_cell.angle_beta   90.00
_cell.angle_gamma   90.00
#
_symmetry.space_group_name_H-M   'P 1'
#
loop_
_entity.id
_entity.type
_entity.pdbx_description
1 polymer ?
#
loop_
_entity_poly.entity_id
_entity_poly.type
_entity_poly.pdbx_seq_one_letter_code
_entity_poly.pdbx_strand_id
1 'polypeptide(L)' 'MLWLPEIVLENNNDGFFQIAYYCNVLVYESGFVYWLPPAIFHSACPINVNFFPFDWQNCSLKFR' A
#
# COMPACT_ATOMS: atom_id res chain seq x y z
N MET A 1 8.46 -22.55 -2.56
CA MET A 1 8.84 -21.12 -2.40
C MET A 1 8.66 -20.46 -3.75
N LEU A 2 8.02 -19.30 -3.79
CA LEU A 2 7.79 -18.51 -5.00
C LEU A 2 8.54 -17.19 -4.83
N TRP A 3 9.10 -16.66 -5.91
CA TRP A 3 9.55 -15.28 -5.91
C TRP A 3 8.34 -14.35 -5.85
N LEU A 4 8.40 -13.34 -4.99
CA LEU A 4 7.37 -12.31 -4.85
C LEU A 4 8.03 -10.93 -4.97
N PRO A 5 7.41 -9.98 -5.68
CA PRO A 5 7.91 -8.62 -5.71
C PRO A 5 7.76 -7.97 -4.33
N GLU A 6 8.81 -7.32 -3.85
CA GLU A 6 8.75 -6.49 -2.65
C GLU A 6 8.18 -5.12 -3.03
N ILE A 7 6.85 -4.97 -2.94
CA ILE A 7 6.16 -3.70 -3.13
C ILE A 7 5.92 -3.07 -1.78
N VAL A 8 6.39 -1.83 -1.58
CA VAL A 8 6.32 -1.13 -0.29
C VAL A 8 5.67 0.25 -0.43
N LEU A 9 5.02 0.72 0.64
CA LEU A 9 4.54 2.10 0.73
C LEU A 9 5.70 3.02 1.14
N GLU A 10 6.21 3.84 0.22
CA GLU A 10 7.36 4.71 0.45
C GLU A 10 7.03 5.86 1.41
N ASN A 11 5.86 6.47 1.26
CA ASN A 11 5.40 7.54 2.13
C ASN A 11 4.66 7.02 3.37
N ASN A 12 5.19 5.98 4.00
CA ASN A 12 4.62 5.43 5.24
C ASN A 12 5.04 6.28 6.46
N ASN A 13 4.13 6.47 7.41
CA ASN A 13 4.37 7.23 8.63
C ASN A 13 4.73 6.36 9.85
N ASP A 14 4.37 5.07 9.81
CA ASP A 14 4.35 4.17 10.96
C ASP A 14 5.52 3.18 10.98
N GLY A 15 6.38 3.18 9.96
CA GLY A 15 7.54 2.29 9.85
C GLY A 15 7.20 0.84 9.46
N PHE A 16 5.92 0.52 9.25
CA PHE A 16 5.46 -0.77 8.74
C PHE A 16 5.37 -0.72 7.20
N PHE A 17 6.43 -1.15 6.52
CA PHE A 17 6.51 -1.13 5.05
C PHE A 17 5.92 -2.38 4.37
N GLN A 18 5.70 -3.45 5.15
CA GLN A 18 5.25 -4.74 4.64
C GLN A 18 3.72 -4.89 4.67
N ILE A 19 3.26 -5.89 3.94
CA ILE A 19 1.85 -6.25 3.85
C ILE A 19 1.39 -6.86 5.19
N ALA A 20 0.14 -6.61 5.58
CA ALA A 20 -0.37 -7.07 6.88
C ALA A 20 -0.52 -8.61 6.94
N TYR A 21 -0.81 -9.25 5.81
CA TYR A 21 -0.94 -10.71 5.73
C TYR A 21 -0.47 -11.28 4.40
N TYR A 22 0.43 -12.26 4.45
CA TYR A 22 0.90 -13.01 3.29
C TYR A 22 -0.10 -14.11 2.94
N CYS A 23 -1.02 -13.80 2.02
CA CYS A 23 -2.00 -14.76 1.52
C CYS A 23 -1.42 -15.67 0.42
N ASN A 24 -2.15 -16.75 0.14
CA ASN A 24 -1.82 -17.65 -0.96
C ASN A 24 -1.89 -16.94 -2.31
N VAL A 25 -1.06 -17.41 -3.24
CA VAL A 25 -0.98 -16.90 -4.60
C VAL A 25 -1.75 -17.83 -5.53
N LEU A 26 -2.59 -17.28 -6.41
CA LEU A 26 -3.23 -18.05 -7.47
C LEU A 26 -2.28 -18.15 -8.66
N VAL A 27 -1.97 -19.38 -9.06
CA VAL A 27 -1.09 -19.67 -10.20
C VAL A 27 -1.89 -20.40 -11.27
N TYR A 28 -1.83 -19.90 -12.50
CA TYR A 28 -2.52 -20.48 -13.66
C TYR A 28 -1.55 -21.31 -14.49
N GLU A 29 -2.08 -22.25 -15.27
CA GLU A 29 -1.31 -23.12 -16.18
C GLU A 29 -0.51 -22.36 -17.25
N SER A 30 -0.95 -21.15 -17.60
CA SER A 30 -0.22 -20.22 -18.49
C SER A 30 1.02 -19.58 -17.84
N GLY A 31 1.24 -19.80 -16.54
CA GLY A 31 2.26 -19.11 -15.75
C GLY A 31 1.82 -17.75 -15.22
N PHE A 32 0.56 -17.33 -15.46
CA PHE A 32 0.02 -16.11 -14.87
C PHE A 32 -0.11 -16.26 -13.35
N VAL A 33 0.18 -15.19 -12.63
CA VAL A 33 0.22 -15.17 -11.16
C VAL A 33 -0.65 -14.02 -10.66
N TYR A 34 -1.62 -14.33 -9.79
CA TYR A 34 -2.46 -13.34 -9.14
C TYR A 34 -2.28 -13.40 -7.62
N TRP A 35 -1.91 -12.27 -7.03
CA TRP A 35 -1.66 -12.15 -5.59
C TRP A 35 -2.36 -10.91 -5.06
N LEU A 36 -3.26 -11.11 -4.09
CA LEU A 36 -4.08 -10.06 -3.49
C LEU A 36 -3.96 -10.09 -1.96
N PRO A 37 -2.82 -9.66 -1.41
CA PRO A 37 -2.62 -9.65 0.04
C PRO A 37 -3.29 -8.40 0.66
N PRO A 38 -3.99 -8.54 1.81
CA PRO A 38 -4.58 -7.39 2.48
C PRO A 38 -3.52 -6.61 3.26
N ALA A 39 -3.62 -5.28 3.24
CA ALA A 39 -2.68 -4.37 3.91
C ALA A 39 -3.43 -3.26 4.67
N ILE A 40 -2.83 -2.80 5.78
CA ILE A 40 -3.24 -1.58 6.48
C ILE A 40 -2.09 -0.59 6.31
N PHE A 41 -2.35 0.52 5.63
CA PHE A 41 -1.35 1.52 5.28
C PHE A 41 -1.62 2.82 6.03
N HIS A 42 -0.60 3.33 6.71
CA HIS A 42 -0.61 4.65 7.32
C HIS A 42 0.35 5.55 6.54
N SER A 43 -0.20 6.36 5.64
CA SER A 43 0.59 7.25 4.81
C SER A 43 0.81 8.61 5.47
N ALA A 44 2.01 9.16 5.25
CA ALA A 44 2.33 10.54 5.54
C ALA A 44 1.73 11.43 4.45
N CYS A 45 0.89 12.38 4.87
CA CYS A 45 0.24 13.35 4.01
C CYS A 45 0.25 14.74 4.67
N PRO A 46 0.68 15.80 3.97
CA PRO A 46 0.60 17.17 4.48
C PRO A 46 -0.84 17.66 4.49
N ILE A 47 -1.25 18.32 5.58
CA ILE A 47 -2.60 18.85 5.76
C ILE A 47 -2.62 20.36 5.50
N ASN A 48 -3.54 20.82 4.65
CA ASN A 48 -3.77 22.23 4.39
C ASN A 48 -4.96 22.76 5.21
N VAL A 49 -4.69 23.65 6.18
CA VAL A 49 -5.68 24.16 7.14
C VAL A 49 -6.33 25.50 6.75
N ASN A 50 -6.11 25.99 5.53
CA ASN A 50 -6.56 27.32 5.10
C ASN A 50 -8.09 27.53 5.19
N PHE A 51 -8.88 26.47 5.07
CA PHE A 51 -10.35 26.53 5.08
C PHE A 51 -10.99 25.68 6.17
N PHE A 52 -10.25 25.34 7.23
CA PHE A 52 -10.75 24.49 8.30
C PHE A 52 -12.06 25.05 8.91
N PRO A 53 -13.12 24.23 9.14
CA PRO A 53 -13.23 22.76 8.98
C PRO A 53 -13.77 22.28 7.62
N PHE A 54 -13.83 23.16 6.61
CA PHE A 54 -14.32 22.89 5.25
C PHE A 54 -13.17 22.75 4.24
N ASP A 55 -12.01 22.34 4.72
CA ASP A 55 -10.82 22.07 3.93
C ASP A 55 -10.95 20.77 3.12
N TRP A 56 -10.15 20.68 2.07
CA TRP A 56 -9.99 19.49 1.25
C TRP A 56 -8.53 19.06 1.31
N GLN A 57 -8.31 17.74 1.39
CA GLN A 57 -6.98 17.17 1.49
C GLN A 57 -6.67 16.30 0.28
N ASN A 58 -5.45 16.42 -0.24
CA ASN A 58 -4.97 15.64 -1.37
C ASN A 58 -3.85 14.70 -0.91
N CYS A 59 -4.26 13.56 -0.37
CA CYS A 59 -3.33 12.54 0.11
C CYS A 59 -3.03 11.50 -0.96
N SER A 60 -1.77 11.09 -1.06
CA SER A 60 -1.31 10.09 -2.02
C SER A 60 -0.77 8.85 -1.33
N LEU A 61 -0.82 7.73 -2.05
CA LEU A 61 -0.13 6.49 -1.68
C LEU A 61 0.95 6.25 -2.74
N LYS A 62 2.22 6.27 -2.32
CA LYS A 62 3.35 6.08 -3.22
C LYS A 62 3.92 4.68 -3.01
N PHE A 63 3.74 3.82 -4.02
CA PHE A 63 4.28 2.46 -4.03
C PHE A 63 5.58 2.40 -4.84
N ARG A 64 6.57 1.66 -4.35
CA ARG A 64 7.84 1.38 -5.02
C ARG A 64 8.17 -0.11 -4.94
#